data_AF-L0JY64-F1
#
_entry.id   AF-L0JY64-F1
#
_cell.length_a   1.000
_cell.length_b   1.000
_cell.length_c   1.000
_cell.angle_alpha   90.00
_cell.angle_beta   90.00
_cell.angle_gamma   90.00
#
_symmetry.space_group_name_H-M   'P 1'
#
loop_
_entity.id
_entity.type
_entity.pdbx_description
1 polymer ?
#
loop_
_entity_poly.entity_id
_entity_poly.type
_entity_poly.pdbx_seq_one_letter_code
_entity_poly.pdbx_strand_id
1 'polypeptide(L)' 'MAEHSESTDKGLGLAIALGAVATIGAGGMLVGAPDIEAAWGFAGAMLFSALAVVAIHLYWD' A
#
# COMPACT_ATOMS: atom_id res chain seq x y z
N MET A 1 -33.74 -17.29 1.39
CA MET A 1 -32.33 -16.87 1.29
C MET A 1 -32.30 -15.42 1.73
N ALA A 2 -31.91 -15.16 2.98
CA ALA A 2 -31.66 -13.80 3.41
C ALA A 2 -30.35 -13.37 2.75
N GLU A 3 -30.39 -12.35 1.89
CA GLU A 3 -29.19 -11.77 1.31
C GLU A 3 -28.43 -11.06 2.43
N HIS A 4 -27.41 -11.72 2.97
CA HIS A 4 -26.46 -11.06 3.86
C HIS A 4 -25.54 -10.24 2.97
N SER A 5 -25.83 -8.94 2.84
CA SER A 5 -24.90 -7.99 2.26
C SER A 5 -23.78 -7.78 3.29
N GLU A 6 -22.79 -8.66 3.26
CA GLU A 6 -21.54 -8.48 3.99
C GLU A 6 -20.87 -7.22 3.45
N SER A 7 -20.77 -6.20 4.29
CA SER A 7 -20.05 -4.98 3.97
C SER A 7 -18.56 -5.32 3.88
N THR A 8 -17.98 -5.34 2.68
CA THR A 8 -16.53 -5.48 2.52
C THR A 8 -15.82 -4.30 3.16
N ASP A 9 -14.89 -4.58 4.08
CA ASP A 9 -13.95 -3.61 4.62
C ASP A 9 -12.90 -3.24 3.56
N LYS A 10 -13.24 -2.22 2.77
CA LYS A 10 -12.39 -1.70 1.70
C LYS A 10 -11.20 -0.91 2.25
N GLY A 11 -11.36 -0.26 3.39
CA GLY A 11 -10.28 0.49 4.05
C GLY A 11 -9.14 -0.43 4.41
N LEU A 12 -9.42 -1.53 5.11
CA LEU A 12 -8.43 -2.54 5.46
C LEU A 12 -7.84 -3.23 4.23
N GLY A 13 -8.69 -3.67 3.30
CA GLY A 13 -8.23 -4.38 2.09
C GLY A 13 -7.26 -3.55 1.26
N LEU A 14 -7.60 -2.28 1.01
CA LEU A 14 -6.76 -1.38 0.23
C LEU A 14 -5.49 -0.96 0.99
N ALA A 15 -5.58 -0.75 2.32
CA ALA A 15 -4.42 -0.48 3.16
C ALA A 15 -3.38 -1.61 3.12
N ILE A 16 -3.84 -2.87 3.24
CA ILE A 16 -2.96 -4.04 3.17
C ILE A 16 -2.33 -4.16 1.78
N ALA A 17 -3.12 -4.02 0.71
CA ALA A 17 -2.61 -4.13 -0.65
C ALA A 17 -1.55 -3.07 -0.97
N LEU A 18 -1.82 -1.81 -0.65
CA LEU A 18 -0.88 -0.70 -0.86
C LEU A 18 0.34 -0.80 0.07
N GLY A 19 0.13 -1.23 1.31
CA GLY A 19 1.21 -1.50 2.27
C GLY A 19 2.16 -2.61 1.81
N ALA A 20 1.63 -3.66 1.18
CA ALA A 20 2.43 -4.73 0.57
C ALA A 20 3.30 -4.20 -0.58
N VAL A 21 2.74 -3.36 -1.46
CA VAL A 21 3.52 -2.73 -2.53
C VAL A 21 4.58 -1.77 -1.97
N ALA A 22 4.23 -1.00 -0.95
CA ALA A 22 5.18 -0.10 -0.27
C ALA A 22 6.34 -0.86 0.38
N THR A 23 6.07 -2.01 1.01
CA THR A 23 7.11 -2.85 1.60
C THR A 23 8.01 -3.49 0.55
N ILE A 24 7.48 -3.87 -0.62
CA ILE A 24 8.31 -4.30 -1.77
C ILE A 24 9.21 -3.16 -2.25
N GLY A 25 8.68 -1.93 -2.37
CA GLY A 25 9.49 -0.76 -2.71
C GLY A 25 10.62 -0.49 -1.71
N ALA A 26 10.33 -0.59 -0.42
CA ALA A 26 11.32 -0.47 0.65
C ALA A 26 12.37 -1.61 0.60
N GLY A 27 11.94 -2.84 0.27
CA GLY A 27 12.84 -3.95 0.00
C GLY A 27 13.76 -3.67 -1.20
N GLY A 28 13.22 -3.09 -2.27
CA GLY A 28 13.99 -2.62 -3.44
C GLY A 28 15.01 -1.55 -3.08
N MET A 29 14.67 -0.64 -2.16
CA MET A 29 15.62 0.34 -1.61
C MET A 29 16.76 -0.35 -0.84
N LEU A 30 16.46 -1.40 -0.07
CA LEU A 30 17.46 -2.12 0.73
C LEU A 30 18.47 -2.90 -0.12
N VAL A 31 18.06 -3.42 -1.28
CA VAL A 31 18.92 -4.27 -2.14
C VAL A 31 19.42 -3.56 -3.40
N GLY A 32 18.92 -2.36 -3.69
CA GLY A 32 19.21 -1.61 -4.92
C GLY A 32 20.60 -0.99 -4.91
N ALA A 33 21.58 -1.69 -5.46
CA ALA A 33 22.80 -1.09 -5.97
C ALA A 33 22.79 -1.18 -7.50
N PRO A 34 23.09 -0.10 -8.26
CA PRO A 34 23.52 1.24 -7.84
C PRO A 34 22.42 2.17 -7.26
N ASP A 35 22.80 3.39 -6.87
CA ASP A 35 21.96 4.35 -6.10
C ASP A 35 20.62 4.70 -6.77
N ILE A 36 20.53 4.61 -8.11
CA ILE A 36 19.33 5.03 -8.83
C ILE A 36 18.19 4.01 -8.69
N GLU A 37 18.49 2.71 -8.65
CA GLU A 37 17.50 1.66 -8.39
C GLU A 37 16.95 1.79 -6.97
N ALA A 38 17.81 2.07 -5.98
CA ALA A 38 17.36 2.34 -4.62
C ALA A 38 16.47 3.59 -4.53
N ALA A 39 16.79 4.65 -5.27
CA ALA A 39 15.99 5.88 -5.30
C ALA A 39 14.56 5.63 -5.82
N TRP A 40 14.41 4.80 -6.87
CA TRP A 40 13.09 4.39 -7.36
C TRP A 40 12.34 3.51 -6.36
N GLY A 41 13.04 2.61 -5.66
CA GLY A 41 12.47 1.81 -4.56
C GLY A 41 11.90 2.69 -3.44
N PHE A 42 12.67 3.68 -3.01
CA PHE A 42 12.23 4.67 -2.01
C PHE A 42 11.02 5.49 -2.49
N ALA A 43 11.08 6.03 -3.71
CA ALA A 43 9.99 6.82 -4.27
C ALA A 43 8.68 6.02 -4.34
N GLY A 44 8.75 4.76 -4.78
CA GLY A 44 7.62 3.84 -4.76
C GLY A 44 7.10 3.59 -3.35
N ALA A 45 7.98 3.27 -2.39
CA ALA A 45 7.60 3.04 -1.00
C ALA A 45 6.84 4.23 -0.39
N MET A 46 7.32 5.45 -0.60
CA MET A 46 6.68 6.67 -0.11
C MET A 46 5.33 6.92 -0.77
N LEU A 47 5.23 6.79 -2.09
CA LEU A 47 3.99 7.03 -2.83
C LEU A 47 2.89 6.06 -2.39
N PHE A 48 3.18 4.76 -2.36
CA PHE A 48 2.19 3.74 -1.99
C PHE A 48 1.83 3.81 -0.49
N SER A 49 2.76 4.21 0.37
CA SER A 49 2.44 4.49 1.78
C SER A 49 1.48 5.67 1.93
N ALA A 50 1.71 6.76 1.18
CA ALA A 50 0.81 7.91 1.21
C ALA A 50 -0.59 7.55 0.69
N LEU A 51 -0.67 6.77 -0.40
CA LEU A 51 -1.95 6.27 -0.92
C LEU A 51 -2.67 5.36 0.08
N ALA A 52 -1.95 4.54 0.85
CA ALA A 52 -2.54 3.69 1.90
C ALA A 52 -3.22 4.54 2.98
N VAL A 53 -2.59 5.65 3.40
CA VAL A 53 -3.19 6.59 4.35
C VAL A 53 -4.45 7.22 3.79
N VAL A 54 -4.43 7.67 2.53
CA VAL A 54 -5.60 8.23 1.84
C VAL A 54 -6.73 7.19 1.76
N ALA A 55 -6.41 5.95 1.40
CA ALA A 55 -7.36 4.84 1.33
C ALA A 55 -8.06 4.59 2.66
N ILE A 56 -7.31 4.54 3.77
CA ILE A 56 -7.88 4.40 5.10
C ILE A 56 -8.81 5.58 5.39
N HIS A 57 -8.40 6.82 5.16
CA HIS A 57 -9.25 7.98 5.45
C HIS A 57 -10.54 8.04 4.62
N LEU A 58 -10.55 7.48 3.41
CA LEU A 58 -11.72 7.51 2.54
C LEU A 58 -12.68 6.34 2.73
N TYR A 59 -12.20 5.21 3.29
CA TYR A 59 -12.95 3.95 3.30
C TYR A 59 -12.98 3.25 4.65
N TRP A 60 -12.39 3.84 5.69
CA TRP A 60 -12.44 3.34 7.07
C TRP A 60 -13.50 4.12 7.83
N ASP A 61 -14.65 3.48 8.05
CA ASP A 61 -15.72 3.92 8.94
C ASP A 61 -15.72 3.10 10.24
#